data_AF-A0A355RGM9-F1
#
_entry.id   AF-A0A355RGM9-F1
#
_cell.length_a   1.000
_cell.length_b   1.000
_cell.length_c   1.000
_cell.angle_alpha   90.00
_cell.angle_beta   90.00
_cell.angle_gamma   90.00
#
_symmetry.space_group_name_H-M   'P 1'
#
loop_
_entity.id
_entity.type
_entity.pdbx_description
1 polymer ?
#
loop_
_entity_poly.entity_id
_entity_poly.type
_entity_poly.pdbx_seq_one_letter_code
_entity_poly.pdbx_strand_id
1 'polypeptide(L)' 'MDDQTQLELDAAAFRALRAHLMEKRPDVQNIDLMNLAGFCRNCLSRWYQEAAQERGIEMSVEQAREAF' A
#
# COMPACT_ATOMS: atom_id res chain seq x y z
N MET A 1 6.38 -21.59 10.88
CA MET A 1 6.90 -20.53 10.01
C MET A 1 7.62 -19.57 10.92
N ASP A 2 8.87 -19.21 10.62
CA ASP A 2 9.59 -18.19 11.38
C ASP A 2 9.13 -16.77 10.99
N ASP A 3 9.44 -15.81 11.86
CA ASP A 3 9.00 -14.42 11.73
C ASP A 3 9.52 -13.77 10.44
N GLN A 4 10.72 -14.15 10.00
CA GLN A 4 11.32 -13.63 8.77
C GLN A 4 10.54 -14.12 7.53
N THR A 5 10.24 -15.41 7.48
CA THR A 5 9.45 -16.01 6.41
C THR A 5 8.05 -15.40 6.36
N GLN A 6 7.43 -15.14 7.53
CA GLN A 6 6.14 -14.47 7.59
C GLN A 6 6.20 -13.05 7.01
N LEU A 7 7.20 -12.27 7.43
CA LEU A 7 7.43 -10.90 6.94
C LEU A 7 7.61 -10.86 5.41
N GLU A 8 8.36 -11.80 4.84
CA GLU A 8 8.60 -11.90 3.40
C GLU A 8 7.31 -12.21 2.63
N LEU A 9 6.48 -13.11 3.15
CA LEU A 9 5.18 -13.45 2.56
C LEU A 9 4.20 -12.28 2.63
N ASP A 10 4.10 -11.60 3.76
CA ASP A 10 3.23 -10.43 3.93
C ASP A 10 3.65 -9.30 2.97
N ALA A 11 4.96 -9.05 2.87
CA ALA A 11 5.50 -8.07 1.92
C ALA A 11 5.23 -8.48 0.45
N ALA A 12 5.33 -9.77 0.12
CA ALA A 12 5.02 -10.27 -1.22
C ALA A 12 3.54 -10.12 -1.56
N ALA A 13 2.64 -10.42 -0.62
CA ALA A 13 1.20 -10.23 -0.78
C ALA A 13 0.84 -8.75 -0.98
N PHE A 14 1.45 -7.85 -0.20
CA PHE A 14 1.22 -6.41 -0.36
C PHE A 14 1.69 -5.89 -1.73
N ARG A 15 2.88 -6.32 -2.20
CA ARG A 15 3.37 -6.00 -3.54
C ARG A 15 2.42 -6.51 -4.64
N ALA A 16 1.86 -7.71 -4.46
CA ALA A 16 0.91 -8.28 -5.41
C ALA A 16 -0.42 -7.49 -5.46
N LEU A 17 -0.95 -7.08 -4.30
CA LEU A 17 -2.14 -6.22 -4.21
C LEU A 17 -1.91 -4.90 -4.94
N ARG A 18 -0.76 -4.27 -4.71
CA ARG A 18 -0.40 -3.00 -5.33
C ARG A 18 -0.34 -3.10 -6.85
N ALA A 19 0.37 -4.09 -7.38
CA ALA A 19 0.42 -4.35 -8.82
C ALA A 19 -0.98 -4.66 -9.39
N HIS A 20 -1.81 -5.38 -8.65
CA HIS A 20 -3.19 -5.63 -9.07
C HIS A 20 -4.00 -4.33 -9.19
N LEU A 21 -3.92 -3.44 -8.20
CA LEU A 21 -4.68 -2.19 -8.19
C LEU A 21 -4.13 -1.11 -9.14
N MET A 22 -2.82 -1.06 -9.39
CA MET A 22 -2.20 -0.08 -10.28
C MET A 22 -2.24 -0.51 -11.74
N GLU A 23 -1.81 -1.74 -12.02
CA GLU A 23 -1.50 -2.17 -13.39
C GLU A 23 -2.61 -3.03 -13.97
N LYS A 24 -3.16 -3.96 -13.19
CA LYS A 24 -4.15 -4.92 -13.69
C LYS A 24 -5.57 -4.37 -13.66
N ARG A 25 -5.89 -3.53 -12.68
CA ARG A 25 -7.22 -2.94 -12.46
C ARG A 25 -7.20 -1.41 -12.35
N PRO A 26 -6.61 -0.68 -13.31
CA PRO A 26 -6.63 0.78 -13.31
C PRO A 26 -8.05 1.34 -13.49
N ASP A 27 -8.98 0.53 -14.00
CA ASP A 27 -10.40 0.86 -14.20
C ASP A 27 -11.17 1.05 -12.89
N VAL A 28 -10.75 0.38 -11.81
CA VAL A 28 -11.41 0.49 -10.50
C VAL A 28 -11.10 1.86 -9.91
N GLN A 29 -12.09 2.71 -9.67
CA GLN A 29 -11.82 4.05 -9.14
C GLN A 29 -11.59 4.04 -7.63
N ASN A 30 -10.81 5.01 -7.14
CA ASN A 30 -10.60 5.16 -5.70
C ASN A 30 -11.90 5.44 -4.94
N ILE A 31 -12.84 6.18 -5.55
CA ILE A 31 -14.13 6.48 -4.93
C ILE A 31 -14.97 5.20 -4.74
N ASP A 32 -14.95 4.28 -5.70
CA ASP A 32 -15.66 3.00 -5.59
C ASP A 32 -15.07 2.13 -4.48
N LEU A 33 -13.74 2.06 -4.39
CA LEU A 33 -13.05 1.38 -3.30
C LEU A 33 -13.39 1.99 -1.94
N MET A 34 -13.39 3.33 -1.84
CA MET A 34 -13.77 4.01 -0.60
C MET A 34 -15.20 3.70 -0.20
N ASN A 35 -16.15 3.78 -1.14
CA ASN A 35 -17.56 3.55 -0.85
C ASN A 35 -17.85 2.09 -0.46
N LEU A 36 -17.15 1.12 -1.06
CA LEU A 36 -17.38 -0.29 -0.82
C LEU A 36 -16.60 -0.84 0.38
N ALA A 37 -15.31 -0.51 0.49
CA ALA A 37 -14.37 -1.15 1.39
C ALA A 37 -13.78 -0.20 2.45
N GLY A 38 -14.08 1.10 2.40
CA GLY A 38 -13.58 2.09 3.36
C GLY A 38 -12.10 2.44 3.20
N PHE A 39 -11.42 1.97 2.15
CA PHE A 39 -10.05 2.36 1.80
C PHE A 39 -9.86 2.42 0.28
N CYS A 40 -8.80 3.07 -0.17
CA CYS A 40 -8.40 3.09 -1.57
C CYS A 40 -6.87 3.17 -1.70
N ARG A 41 -6.38 3.34 -2.93
CA ARG A 41 -4.93 3.49 -3.24
C ARG A 41 -4.27 4.60 -2.43
N ASN A 42 -4.96 5.72 -2.24
CA ASN A 42 -4.43 6.85 -1.46
C ASN A 42 -4.29 6.50 0.03
N CYS A 43 -5.19 5.68 0.57
CA CYS A 43 -5.08 5.19 1.95
C CYS A 43 -3.88 4.27 2.09
N LEU A 44 -3.65 3.37 1.13
CA LEU A 44 -2.50 2.47 1.14
C LEU A 44 -1.17 3.23 1.08
N SER A 45 -1.08 4.25 0.22
CA SER A 45 0.07 5.15 0.17
C SER A 45 0.30 5.90 1.49
N ARG A 46 -0.77 6.39 2.13
CA ARG A 46 -0.66 7.03 3.45
C ARG A 46 -0.18 6.06 4.53
N TRP A 47 -0.70 4.84 4.58
CA TRP A 47 -0.25 3.83 5.55
C TRP A 47 1.23 3.46 5.35
N TYR A 48 1.70 3.43 4.10
CA TYR A 48 3.12 3.24 3.81
C TYR A 48 3.98 4.39 4.36
N GLN A 49 3.52 5.63 4.21
CA GLN A 49 4.15 6.81 4.80
C GLN A 49 4.19 6.75 6.33
N GLU A 50 3.06 6.47 6.97
CA GLU A 50 2.92 6.33 8.43
C GLU A 50 3.88 5.26 8.97
N ALA A 51 3.96 4.10 8.30
CA ALA A 51 4.88 3.02 8.67
C ALA A 51 6.37 3.37 8.48
N ALA A 52 6.69 4.33 7.61
CA ALA A 52 8.04 4.89 7.50
C ALA A 52 8.33 5.85 8.65
N GLN A 53 7.38 6.74 8.97
CA GLN A 53 7.49 7.71 10.05
C GLN A 53 7.63 7.04 11.43
N GLU A 54 6.90 5.94 11.68
CA GLU A 54 7.05 5.12 12.90
C GLU A 54 8.46 4.55 13.06
N ARG A 55 9.20 4.38 11.97
CA ARG A 55 10.60 3.94 11.95
C ARG A 55 11.60 5.09 11.93
N GLY A 56 11.13 6.34 12.07
CA GLY A 56 11.97 7.53 11.99
C GLY A 56 12.48 7.84 10.58
N ILE A 57 11.86 7.26 9.54
CA ILE A 57 12.20 7.50 8.14
C ILE A 57 11.33 8.66 7.65
N GLU A 58 11.97 9.79 7.31
CA GLU A 58 11.27 10.91 6.70
C GLU A 58 10.79 10.54 5.29
N MET A 59 9.48 10.72 5.06
CA MET A 59 8.85 10.42 3.79
C MET A 59 7.71 11.41 3.54
N SER A 60 7.76 12.10 2.40
CA SER A 60 6.69 12.99 1.95
C SER A 60 5.49 12.20 1.39
N VAL A 61 4.36 12.87 1.24
CA VAL A 61 3.15 12.26 0.66
C VAL A 61 3.39 11.86 -0.80
N GLU A 62 4.13 12.68 -1.54
CA GLU A 62 4.52 12.42 -2.93
C GLU A 62 5.44 11.21 -3.03
N GLN A 63 6.46 11.13 -2.17
CA GLN A 63 7.36 9.97 -2.11
C GLN A 63 6.59 8.69 -1.76
N ALA A 64 5.65 8.76 -0.82
CA ALA A 64 4.81 7.63 -0.47
C ALA A 64 3.86 7.21 -1.60
N ARG A 65 3.46 8.12 -2.49
CA ARG A 65 2.63 7.82 -3.66
C ARG A 65 3.44 7.28 -4.83
N GLU A 66 4.69 7.69 -4.98
CA GLU A 66 5.59 7.15 -6.01
C GLU A 66 6.17 5.78 -5.61
N ALA A 67 6.46 5.59 -4.33
CA ALA A 67 6.95 4.31 -3.80
C ALA A 67 5.85 3.24 -3.77
N PHE A 68 4.58 3.67 -3.71
CA PHE A 68 3.39 2.84 -3.80
C PHE A 68 2.98 2.64 -5.26
#